data_AF-A0A7J7G3Z1-F1
#
_entry.id   AF-A0A7J7G3Z1-F1
#
_cell.length_a   1.000
_cell.length_b   1.000
_cell.length_c   1.000
_cell.angle_alpha   90.00
_cell.angle_beta   90.00
_cell.angle_gamma   90.00
#
_symmetry.space_group_name_H-M   'P 1'
#
loop_
_entity.id
_entity.type
_entity.pdbx_description
1 polymer ?
#
loop_
_entity_poly.entity_id
_entity_poly.type
_entity_poly.pdbx_seq_one_letter_code
_entity_poly.pdbx_strand_id
1 'polypeptide(L)'
;MKLGWENDFVLVKVQTWVDGIEDDEFVGVGARFGTNIVSKEKNAYQTCLTRSDPRDCCGQPKNKLAGDVIMVDRGNCKFTTKANVAQDAGASAVLIVNNQKELYKMVCEPNETDLDIHIPAVLLPQEAGASLEKMLMNGSSVSVQLYSPRRPLVDIAEVFLWLMAVGTILCASYWSAWSAREAAIEQDKLLKLLFHFLTI
;
A
#
# COMPACT_ATOMS: atom_id res chain seq x y z
N MET A 1 -3.75 28.26 11.11
CA MET A 1 -2.61 27.34 10.99
C MET A 1 -3.17 25.94 10.83
N LYS A 2 -2.91 25.27 9.70
CA LYS A 2 -3.22 23.84 9.59
C LYS A 2 -2.24 23.11 10.49
N LEU A 3 -2.75 22.36 11.46
CA LEU A 3 -1.92 21.42 12.21
C LEU A 3 -1.31 20.46 11.18
N GLY A 4 0.02 20.32 11.12
CA GLY A 4 0.76 19.40 10.24
C GLY A 4 0.52 17.90 10.48
N TRP A 5 -0.71 17.50 10.80
CA TRP A 5 -1.06 16.25 11.49
C TRP A 5 -2.33 15.58 10.98
N GLU A 6 -2.73 15.90 9.75
CA GLU A 6 -4.00 15.46 9.18
C GLU A 6 -3.83 14.40 8.08
N ASN A 7 -2.62 13.90 7.84
CA ASN A 7 -2.43 12.91 6.78
C ASN A 7 -2.92 11.52 7.22
N ASP A 8 -3.51 10.81 6.27
CA ASP A 8 -3.91 9.42 6.42
C ASP A 8 -2.72 8.47 6.28
N PHE A 9 -2.80 7.33 6.95
CA PHE A 9 -1.85 6.25 6.72
C PHE A 9 -2.07 5.66 5.33
N VAL A 10 -1.15 5.96 4.44
CA VAL A 10 -1.16 5.43 3.08
C VAL A 10 -0.03 4.42 2.89
N LEU A 11 -0.33 3.34 2.17
CA LEU A 11 0.71 2.46 1.65
C LEU A 11 1.38 3.18 0.48
N VAL A 12 2.70 3.21 0.52
CA VAL A 12 3.54 3.91 -0.44
C VAL A 12 4.34 2.87 -1.18
N LYS A 13 4.30 2.92 -2.49
CA LYS A 13 5.22 2.19 -3.35
C LYS A 13 6.45 3.04 -3.58
N VAL A 14 7.61 2.42 -3.41
CA VAL A 14 8.93 2.99 -3.61
C VAL A 14 9.56 2.22 -4.75
N GLN A 15 9.42 2.76 -5.96
CA GLN A 15 10.03 2.18 -7.16
C GLN A 15 11.48 2.65 -7.27
N THR A 16 12.43 1.73 -7.40
CA THR A 16 13.85 2.08 -7.58
C THR A 16 14.24 2.08 -9.05
N TRP A 17 15.25 2.90 -9.33
CA TRP A 17 15.89 3.02 -10.63
C TRP A 17 17.40 3.03 -10.43
N VAL A 18 18.11 2.10 -11.06
CA VAL A 18 19.56 1.99 -10.99
C VAL A 18 20.12 2.35 -12.36
N ASP A 19 20.92 3.41 -12.43
CA ASP A 19 21.50 3.92 -13.68
C ASP A 19 20.44 4.19 -14.78
N GLY A 20 19.24 4.61 -14.37
CA GLY A 20 18.12 4.91 -15.26
C GLY A 20 17.33 3.70 -15.75
N ILE A 21 17.59 2.51 -15.22
CA ILE A 21 16.81 1.29 -15.48
C ILE A 21 15.95 0.99 -14.25
N GLU A 22 14.67 0.68 -14.48
CA GLU A 22 13.73 0.26 -13.44
C GLU A 22 14.19 -1.05 -12.80
N ASP A 23 14.20 -1.10 -11.47
CA ASP A 23 14.64 -2.25 -10.68
C ASP A 23 13.57 -2.62 -9.63
N ASP A 24 13.96 -3.07 -8.44
CA ASP A 24 13.02 -3.52 -7.40
C ASP A 24 11.98 -2.48 -6.96
N GLU A 25 10.78 -2.97 -6.64
CA GLU A 25 9.71 -2.19 -5.99
C GLU A 25 9.58 -2.57 -4.51
N PHE A 26 9.53 -1.57 -3.63
CA PHE A 26 9.29 -1.79 -2.20
C PHE A 26 8.00 -1.14 -1.72
N VAL A 27 7.40 -1.72 -0.68
CA VAL A 27 6.20 -1.18 -0.02
C VAL A 27 6.57 -0.62 1.35
N GLY A 28 6.20 0.63 1.57
CA GLY A 28 6.33 1.34 2.84
C GLY A 28 5.02 1.92 3.34
N VAL A 29 5.08 2.54 4.52
CA VAL A 29 3.95 3.24 5.15
C VAL A 29 4.29 4.72 5.29
N GLY A 30 3.42 5.59 4.76
CA GLY A 30 3.54 7.04 4.92
C GLY A 30 3.28 7.49 6.36
N ALA A 31 3.93 8.58 6.76
CA ALA A 31 3.69 9.24 8.04
C ALA A 31 2.39 10.06 8.05
N ARG A 32 1.86 10.34 9.25
CA ARG A 32 0.73 11.29 9.42
C ARG A 32 1.13 12.75 9.35
N PHE A 33 2.43 13.03 9.34
CA PHE A 33 3.01 14.36 9.25
C PHE A 33 3.69 14.54 7.90
N GLY A 34 4.06 15.79 7.57
CA GLY A 34 4.71 16.09 6.29
C GLY A 34 3.73 16.43 5.18
N THR A 35 4.27 16.55 3.96
CA THR A 35 3.45 16.70 2.77
C THR A 35 2.86 15.35 2.33
N ASN A 36 1.65 15.39 1.78
CA ASN A 36 0.97 14.20 1.26
C ASN A 36 1.71 13.61 0.06
N ILE A 37 1.80 12.28 0.04
CA ILE A 37 2.41 11.53 -1.05
C ILE A 37 1.47 11.50 -2.24
N VAL A 38 2.03 11.68 -3.44
CA VAL A 38 1.25 11.78 -4.67
C VAL A 38 0.61 10.43 -4.98
N SER A 39 -0.70 10.46 -5.25
CA SER A 39 -1.46 9.21 -5.50
C SER A 39 -1.31 8.61 -6.91
N LYS A 40 -0.60 9.32 -7.80
CA LYS A 40 -0.44 8.92 -9.21
C LYS A 40 1.04 8.81 -9.54
N GLU A 41 1.44 7.65 -10.01
CA GLU A 41 2.79 7.34 -10.50
C GLU A 41 3.28 8.34 -11.55
N LYS A 42 2.42 8.70 -12.52
CA LYS A 42 2.76 9.67 -13.59
C LYS A 42 3.13 11.08 -13.09
N ASN A 43 2.77 11.41 -11.86
CA ASN A 43 3.05 12.71 -11.25
C ASN A 43 4.18 12.61 -10.20
N ALA A 44 4.72 11.41 -9.96
CA ALA A 44 5.85 11.21 -9.08
C ALA A 44 7.13 11.38 -9.91
N TYR A 45 7.98 12.31 -9.52
CA TYR A 45 9.28 12.50 -10.16
C TYR A 45 10.29 11.48 -9.62
N GLN A 46 11.21 11.04 -10.47
CA GLN A 46 12.38 10.30 -10.03
C GLN A 46 13.33 11.26 -9.33
N THR A 47 13.77 10.90 -8.14
CA THR A 47 14.70 11.72 -7.36
C THR A 47 15.84 10.85 -6.87
N CYS A 48 17.06 11.37 -6.90
CA CYS A 48 18.23 10.65 -6.42
C CYS A 48 18.05 10.23 -4.95
N LEU A 49 18.47 9.01 -4.65
CA LEU A 49 18.48 8.45 -3.31
C LEU A 49 19.88 8.62 -2.72
N THR A 50 19.97 9.28 -1.58
CA THR A 50 21.22 9.48 -0.84
C THR A 50 21.08 8.91 0.57
N ARG A 51 22.06 8.15 1.04
CA ARG A 51 22.08 7.71 2.43
C ARG A 51 22.52 8.84 3.36
N SER A 52 21.93 8.97 4.54
CA SER A 52 22.40 9.93 5.54
C SER A 52 23.73 9.51 6.19
N ASP A 53 24.57 10.51 6.49
CA ASP A 53 25.73 10.38 7.38
C ASP A 53 25.67 11.52 8.41
N PRO A 54 25.37 11.24 9.70
CA PRO A 54 25.20 9.92 10.33
C PRO A 54 23.95 9.15 9.86
N ARG A 55 23.98 7.82 9.98
CA ARG A 55 22.90 6.92 9.50
C ARG A 55 21.54 7.20 10.14
N ASP A 56 21.51 7.73 11.36
CA ASP A 56 20.27 8.01 12.09
C ASP A 56 19.69 9.39 11.78
N CYS A 57 20.42 10.31 11.13
CA CYS A 57 19.97 11.67 10.83
C CYS A 57 19.40 12.42 12.06
N CYS A 58 19.92 12.14 13.26
CA CYS A 58 19.51 12.85 14.48
C CYS A 58 20.20 14.22 14.63
N GLY A 59 21.26 14.45 13.84
CA GLY A 59 21.91 15.74 13.67
C GLY A 59 22.15 16.01 12.19
N GLN A 60 22.65 17.21 11.88
CA GLN A 60 22.83 17.67 10.50
C GLN A 60 23.67 16.67 9.68
N PRO A 61 23.14 16.15 8.55
CA PRO A 61 23.88 15.23 7.72
C PRO A 61 25.05 15.94 7.05
N LYS A 62 26.19 15.25 6.95
CA LYS A 62 27.39 15.76 6.27
C LYS A 62 27.25 15.76 4.74
N ASN A 63 26.33 14.94 4.23
CA ASN A 63 26.10 14.77 2.81
C ASN A 63 25.34 15.99 2.28
N LYS A 64 25.78 16.53 1.13
CA LYS A 64 25.06 17.59 0.44
C LYS A 64 23.83 16.98 -0.22
N LEU A 65 22.64 17.43 0.17
CA LEU A 65 21.39 17.07 -0.49
C LEU A 65 21.02 18.19 -1.43
N ALA A 66 20.71 17.87 -2.68
CA ALA A 66 20.26 18.83 -3.68
C ALA A 66 18.79 18.60 -4.05
N GLY A 67 17.93 18.44 -3.03
CA GLY A 67 16.56 17.96 -3.22
C GLY A 67 16.47 16.44 -3.35
N ASP A 68 17.48 15.71 -2.87
CA ASP A 68 17.51 14.25 -2.91
C ASP A 68 16.52 13.65 -1.89
N VAL A 69 16.13 12.40 -2.12
CA VAL A 69 15.47 11.59 -1.10
C VAL A 69 16.54 11.03 -0.17
N ILE A 70 16.41 11.29 1.12
CA ILE A 70 17.38 10.81 2.11
C ILE A 70 16.91 9.52 2.77
N MET A 71 17.77 8.51 2.78
CA MET A 71 17.56 7.25 3.51
C MET A 71 18.23 7.29 4.88
N VAL A 72 17.45 7.04 5.93
CA VAL A 72 17.85 7.12 7.33
C VAL A 72 17.45 5.85 8.08
N ASP A 73 18.24 5.43 9.05
CA ASP A 73 17.95 4.27 9.89
C ASP A 73 17.12 4.69 11.12
N ARG A 74 16.19 3.83 11.52
CA ARG A 74 15.41 4.01 12.76
C ARG A 74 16.29 3.81 13.99
N GLY A 75 16.20 4.74 14.95
CA GLY A 75 16.90 4.69 16.23
C GLY A 75 17.34 6.08 16.71
N ASN A 76 17.86 6.17 17.93
CA ASN A 76 18.48 7.33 18.61
C ASN A 76 17.62 8.57 18.85
N CYS A 77 16.72 8.92 17.93
CA CYS A 77 15.80 10.06 18.04
C CYS A 77 14.45 9.75 17.39
N LYS A 78 13.49 10.66 17.57
CA LYS A 78 12.12 10.54 17.08
C LYS A 78 12.05 10.66 15.55
N PHE A 79 11.01 10.09 14.95
CA PHE A 79 10.77 10.16 13.50
C PHE A 79 10.62 11.60 12.99
N THR A 80 9.97 12.43 13.78
CA THR A 80 9.73 13.85 13.48
C THR A 80 11.02 14.66 13.49
N THR A 81 11.91 14.40 14.46
CA THR A 81 13.26 14.98 14.50
C THR A 81 14.05 14.63 13.23
N LYS A 82 14.04 13.36 12.81
CA LYS A 82 14.73 12.92 11.58
C LYS A 82 14.21 13.66 10.36
N ALA A 83 12.89 13.81 10.25
CA ALA A 83 12.26 14.51 9.14
C ALA A 83 12.57 16.02 9.12
N ASN A 84 12.58 16.69 10.27
CA ASN A 84 13.00 18.09 10.39
C ASN A 84 14.47 18.26 9.95
N VAL A 85 15.36 17.44 10.49
CA VAL A 85 16.79 17.52 10.17
C VAL A 85 17.05 17.24 8.68
N ALA A 86 16.34 16.27 8.10
CA ALA A 86 16.40 15.97 6.67
C ALA A 86 15.90 17.16 5.83
N GLN A 87 14.79 17.79 6.23
CA GLN A 87 14.25 18.96 5.55
C GLN A 87 15.21 20.15 5.62
N ASP A 88 15.77 20.44 6.79
CA ASP A 88 16.73 21.52 7.00
C ASP A 88 18.01 21.31 6.18
N ALA A 89 18.35 20.04 5.91
CA ALA A 89 19.45 19.66 5.03
C ALA A 89 19.11 19.76 3.53
N GLY A 90 17.88 20.09 3.16
CA GLY A 90 17.45 20.24 1.77
C GLY A 90 16.98 18.94 1.11
N ALA A 91 16.57 17.93 1.88
CA ALA A 91 15.95 16.73 1.33
C ALA A 91 14.56 17.05 0.73
N SER A 92 14.16 16.32 -0.30
CA SER A 92 12.79 16.38 -0.84
C SER A 92 11.84 15.38 -0.19
N ALA A 93 12.36 14.27 0.33
CA ALA A 93 11.62 13.26 1.09
C ALA A 93 12.56 12.48 2.02
N VAL A 94 12.00 11.82 3.03
CA VAL A 94 12.75 10.94 3.95
C VAL A 94 12.24 9.51 3.92
N LEU A 95 13.14 8.56 3.69
CA LEU A 95 12.91 7.12 3.81
C LEU A 95 13.53 6.61 5.11
N ILE A 96 12.68 6.19 6.04
CA ILE A 96 13.10 5.67 7.34
C ILE A 96 13.12 4.15 7.27
N VAL A 97 14.28 3.54 7.39
CA VAL A 97 14.45 2.09 7.41
C VAL A 97 14.22 1.58 8.82
N ASN A 98 13.24 0.70 8.97
CA ASN A 98 12.96 0.06 10.25
C ASN A 98 14.04 -0.97 10.61
N ASN A 99 14.26 -1.18 11.91
CA ASN A 99 15.14 -2.22 12.44
C ASN A 99 14.43 -3.58 12.65
N GLN A 100 13.13 -3.65 12.32
CA GLN A 100 12.30 -4.83 12.41
C GLN A 100 11.60 -5.07 11.06
N LYS A 101 11.10 -6.29 10.86
CA LYS A 101 10.35 -6.64 9.64
C LYS A 101 8.97 -5.98 9.56
N GLU A 102 8.35 -5.74 10.70
CA GLU A 102 7.00 -5.17 10.75
C GLU A 102 6.99 -3.68 10.45
N LEU A 103 6.01 -3.24 9.65
CA LEU A 103 5.77 -1.84 9.40
C LEU A 103 4.82 -1.29 10.46
N TYR A 104 5.25 -0.23 11.14
CA TYR A 104 4.44 0.44 12.14
C TYR A 104 3.91 1.76 11.61
N LYS A 105 2.76 2.15 12.14
CA LYS A 105 2.21 3.49 11.94
C LYS A 105 3.11 4.49 12.65
N MET A 106 3.72 5.40 11.89
CA MET A 106 4.41 6.55 12.47
C MET A 106 3.35 7.50 13.01
N VAL A 107 3.02 7.28 14.28
CA VAL A 107 2.21 8.19 15.08
C VAL A 107 3.16 9.09 15.84
N CYS A 108 2.77 10.32 16.00
CA CYS A 108 3.50 11.25 16.80
C CYS A 108 2.94 11.33 18.22
N GLU A 109 3.73 11.89 19.12
CA GLU A 109 3.36 12.03 20.52
C GLU A 109 2.40 13.21 20.74
N PRO A 110 1.46 13.10 21.70
CA PRO A 110 0.43 14.12 21.94
C PRO A 110 0.96 15.48 22.39
N ASN A 111 2.22 15.56 22.84
CA ASN A 111 2.86 16.80 23.28
C ASN A 111 3.63 17.54 22.16
N GLU A 112 3.72 16.99 20.96
CA GLU A 112 4.37 17.65 19.83
C GLU A 112 3.33 18.46 19.05
N THR A 113 3.28 19.77 19.33
CA THR A 113 2.19 20.64 18.87
C THR A 113 2.55 21.54 17.69
N ASP A 114 3.79 21.53 17.21
CA ASP A 114 4.19 22.38 16.08
C ASP A 114 5.37 21.76 15.33
N LEU A 115 5.08 20.96 14.32
CA LEU A 115 6.09 20.37 13.44
C LEU A 115 5.87 20.88 12.03
N ASP A 116 6.70 21.85 11.64
CA ASP A 116 6.72 22.49 10.33
C ASP A 116 7.43 21.58 9.30
N ILE A 117 6.97 20.34 9.19
CA ILE A 117 7.50 19.35 8.26
C ILE A 117 6.69 19.43 6.96
N HIS A 118 7.37 19.79 5.88
CA HIS A 118 6.87 19.95 4.53
C HIS A 118 7.38 18.87 3.55
N ILE A 119 8.18 17.92 4.03
CA ILE A 119 8.62 16.77 3.23
C ILE A 119 7.81 15.52 3.57
N PRO A 120 7.48 14.65 2.60
CA PRO A 120 6.88 13.35 2.88
C PRO A 120 7.88 12.43 3.60
N ALA A 121 7.37 11.67 4.56
CA ALA A 121 8.13 10.66 5.29
C ALA A 121 7.51 9.26 5.08
N VAL A 122 8.35 8.28 4.77
CA VAL A 122 7.93 6.88 4.52
C VAL A 122 8.77 5.93 5.37
N LEU A 123 8.12 5.01 6.07
CA LEU A 123 8.77 3.92 6.77
C LEU A 123 8.86 2.69 5.86
N LEU A 124 10.06 2.12 5.72
CA LEU A 124 10.35 0.90 4.98
C LEU A 124 10.71 -0.25 5.94
N PRO A 125 10.41 -1.51 5.58
CA PRO A 125 10.86 -2.66 6.36
C PRO A 125 12.38 -2.81 6.26
N GLN A 126 12.97 -3.50 7.24
CA GLN A 126 14.43 -3.71 7.28
C GLN A 126 14.98 -4.36 6.00
N GLU A 127 14.24 -5.32 5.44
CA GLU A 127 14.66 -6.04 4.23
C GLU A 127 14.75 -5.11 3.01
N ALA A 128 13.77 -4.21 2.83
CA ALA A 128 13.79 -3.22 1.76
C ALA A 128 14.97 -2.24 1.93
N GLY A 129 15.20 -1.74 3.14
CA GLY A 129 16.32 -0.84 3.41
C GLY A 129 17.68 -1.49 3.18
N ALA A 130 17.82 -2.79 3.51
CA ALA A 130 19.04 -3.54 3.24
C ALA A 130 19.30 -3.73 1.74
N SER A 131 18.25 -3.94 0.93
CA SER A 131 18.37 -3.99 -0.53
C SER A 131 18.78 -2.63 -1.11
N LEU A 132 18.13 -1.54 -0.68
CA LEU A 132 18.49 -0.18 -1.08
C LEU A 132 19.94 0.18 -0.70
N GLU A 133 20.39 -0.22 0.50
CA GLU A 133 21.77 -0.01 0.94
C GLU A 133 22.77 -0.74 0.03
N LYS A 134 22.48 -1.98 -0.37
CA LYS A 134 23.32 -2.72 -1.32
C LYS A 134 23.39 -2.04 -2.68
N MET A 135 22.26 -1.55 -3.19
CA MET A 135 22.22 -0.82 -4.47
C MET A 135 23.11 0.43 -4.43
N LEU A 136 23.04 1.21 -3.33
CA LEU A 136 23.88 2.39 -3.13
C LEU A 136 25.37 2.05 -2.98
N MET A 137 25.71 0.92 -2.35
CA MET A 137 27.09 0.49 -2.17
C MET A 137 27.76 0.01 -3.47
N ASN A 138 26.98 -0.41 -4.46
CA ASN A 138 27.51 -0.86 -5.74
C ASN A 138 28.07 0.28 -6.61
N GLY A 139 27.91 1.54 -6.18
CA GLY A 139 28.46 2.72 -6.87
C GLY A 139 27.63 3.21 -8.05
N SER A 140 26.47 2.61 -8.31
CA SER A 140 25.49 3.06 -9.29
C SER A 140 24.68 4.27 -8.79
N SER A 141 24.15 5.06 -9.73
CA SER A 141 23.24 6.15 -9.41
C SER A 141 21.84 5.59 -9.14
N VAL A 142 21.44 5.57 -7.87
CA VAL A 142 20.11 5.10 -7.45
C VAL A 142 19.14 6.27 -7.35
N SER A 143 18.00 6.17 -8.03
CA SER A 143 16.88 7.09 -7.88
C SER A 143 15.64 6.34 -7.40
N VAL A 144 14.75 7.05 -6.72
CA VAL A 144 13.49 6.51 -6.21
C VAL A 144 12.32 7.35 -6.67
N GLN A 145 11.18 6.69 -6.86
CA GLN A 145 9.91 7.30 -7.17
C GLN A 145 8.88 6.86 -6.12
N LEU A 146 8.29 7.84 -5.43
CA LEU A 146 7.34 7.60 -4.33
C LEU A 146 5.93 7.90 -4.80
N TYR A 147 5.04 6.90 -4.75
CA TYR A 147 3.64 7.09 -5.08
C TYR A 147 2.72 6.17 -4.26
N SER A 148 1.47 6.59 -4.06
CA SER A 148 0.47 5.79 -3.34
C SER A 148 -0.71 5.44 -4.25
N PRO A 149 -0.80 4.20 -4.78
CA PRO A 149 -1.93 3.80 -5.60
C PRO A 149 -3.23 3.91 -4.82
N ARG A 150 -4.24 4.55 -5.41
CA ARG A 150 -5.59 4.56 -4.83
C ARG A 150 -6.14 3.14 -4.87
N ARG A 151 -6.37 2.56 -3.69
CA ARG A 151 -7.13 1.32 -3.55
C ARG A 151 -8.62 1.68 -3.72
N PRO A 152 -9.31 1.21 -4.76
CA PRO A 152 -10.76 1.40 -4.85
C PRO A 152 -11.44 0.67 -3.68
N LEU A 153 -12.56 1.20 -3.19
CA LEU A 153 -13.31 0.60 -2.09
C LEU A 153 -13.98 -0.73 -2.47
N VAL A 154 -14.27 -0.91 -3.76
CA VAL A 154 -14.85 -2.12 -4.32
C VAL A 154 -14.04 -2.49 -5.54
N ASP A 155 -13.48 -3.69 -5.54
CA ASP A 155 -12.80 -4.22 -6.72
C ASP A 155 -13.86 -4.67 -7.74
N ILE A 156 -13.63 -4.37 -9.01
CA ILE A 156 -14.50 -4.83 -10.09
C ILE A 156 -14.58 -6.36 -10.09
N ALA A 157 -13.48 -7.04 -9.77
CA ALA A 157 -13.45 -8.50 -9.62
C ALA A 157 -14.38 -8.99 -8.50
N GLU A 158 -14.49 -8.26 -7.39
CA GLU A 158 -15.40 -8.59 -6.28
C GLU A 158 -16.86 -8.52 -6.72
N VAL A 159 -17.23 -7.46 -7.46
CA VAL A 159 -18.58 -7.33 -8.03
C VAL A 159 -18.87 -8.48 -8.98
N PHE A 160 -17.92 -8.84 -9.85
CA PHE A 160 -18.07 -9.98 -10.76
C PHE A 160 -18.25 -11.30 -10.01
N LEU A 161 -17.45 -11.55 -8.98
CA LEU A 161 -17.56 -12.75 -8.16
C LEU A 161 -18.90 -12.82 -7.44
N TRP A 162 -19.41 -11.69 -6.94
CA TRP A 162 -20.72 -11.63 -6.28
C TRP A 162 -21.86 -11.92 -7.25
N LEU A 163 -21.83 -11.32 -8.45
CA LEU A 163 -22.82 -11.57 -9.49
C LEU A 163 -22.78 -13.02 -10.01
N MET A 164 -21.58 -13.59 -10.18
CA MET A 164 -21.41 -15.01 -10.54
C MET A 164 -21.98 -15.93 -9.46
N ALA A 165 -21.72 -15.64 -8.18
CA ALA A 165 -22.26 -16.41 -7.06
C ALA A 165 -23.80 -16.34 -7.01
N VAL A 166 -24.38 -15.14 -7.08
CA VAL A 166 -25.85 -14.98 -7.11
C VAL A 166 -26.45 -15.66 -8.35
N GLY A 167 -25.82 -15.50 -9.52
CA GLY A 167 -26.25 -16.13 -10.76
C GLY A 167 -26.26 -17.66 -10.68
N THR A 168 -25.17 -18.26 -10.18
CA THR A 168 -25.09 -19.73 -9.98
C THR A 168 -26.13 -20.25 -8.98
N ILE A 169 -26.36 -19.53 -7.88
CA ILE A 169 -27.40 -19.88 -6.90
C ILE A 169 -28.79 -19.85 -7.55
N LEU A 170 -29.11 -18.80 -8.32
CA LEU A 170 -30.40 -18.69 -8.99
C LEU A 170 -30.59 -19.77 -10.06
N CYS A 171 -29.57 -20.04 -10.87
CA CYS A 171 -29.60 -21.10 -11.88
C CYS A 171 -29.77 -22.48 -11.25
N ALA A 172 -29.04 -22.78 -10.17
CA ALA A 172 -29.17 -24.04 -9.44
C ALA A 172 -30.56 -24.18 -8.78
N SER A 173 -31.07 -23.11 -8.16
CA SER A 173 -32.40 -23.09 -7.55
C SER A 173 -33.50 -23.30 -8.60
N TYR A 174 -33.37 -22.64 -9.76
CA TYR A 174 -34.30 -22.79 -10.87
C TYR A 174 -34.27 -24.21 -11.43
N TRP A 175 -33.08 -24.76 -11.68
CA TRP A 175 -32.92 -26.13 -12.17
C TRP A 175 -33.51 -27.16 -11.20
N SER A 176 -33.26 -26.99 -9.90
CA SER A 176 -33.82 -27.86 -8.86
C SER A 176 -35.35 -27.76 -8.75
N ALA A 177 -35.93 -26.57 -8.90
CA ALA A 177 -37.37 -26.39 -8.86
C ALA A 177 -38.05 -26.99 -10.10
N TRP A 178 -37.42 -26.86 -11.27
CA TRP A 178 -37.91 -27.43 -12.51
C TRP A 178 -37.92 -28.97 -12.45
N SER A 179 -36.82 -29.59 -12.05
CA SER A 179 -36.71 -31.05 -11.97
C SER A 179 -37.70 -31.67 -10.98
N ALA A 180 -37.96 -31.01 -9.84
CA ALA A 180 -38.98 -31.45 -8.88
C ALA A 180 -40.41 -31.39 -9.46
N ARG A 181 -40.72 -30.38 -10.29
CA ARG A 181 -42.02 -30.25 -10.95
C ARG A 181 -42.25 -31.37 -11.96
N GLU A 182 -41.23 -31.72 -12.74
CA GLU A 182 -41.32 -32.83 -13.70
C GLU A 182 -41.60 -34.17 -12.97
N ALA A 183 -40.89 -34.44 -11.88
CA ALA A 183 -41.10 -35.65 -11.08
C ALA A 183 -42.53 -35.73 -10.49
N ALA A 184 -43.08 -34.61 -10.00
CA ALA A 184 -44.45 -34.57 -9.47
C ALA A 184 -45.52 -34.83 -10.54
N ILE A 185 -45.33 -34.31 -11.75
CA ILE A 185 -46.24 -34.56 -12.89
C ILE A 185 -46.23 -36.04 -13.29
N GLU A 186 -45.06 -36.69 -13.25
CA GLU A 186 -44.94 -38.11 -13.56
C GLU A 186 -45.65 -39.00 -12.52
N GLN A 187 -45.52 -38.68 -11.22
CA GLN A 187 -46.26 -39.36 -10.16
C GLN A 187 -47.78 -39.24 -10.32
N ASP A 188 -48.29 -38.04 -10.66
CA ASP A 188 -49.72 -37.83 -10.91
C ASP A 188 -50.24 -38.64 -12.11
N LYS A 189 -49.45 -38.73 -13.19
CA LYS A 189 -49.78 -39.59 -14.34
C LYS A 189 -49.86 -41.07 -13.93
N LEU A 190 -48.87 -41.56 -13.17
CA LEU A 190 -48.86 -42.95 -12.69
C LEU A 190 -50.05 -43.25 -11.77
N LEU A 191 -50.38 -42.32 -10.87
CA LEU A 191 -51.52 -42.47 -9.96
C LEU A 191 -52.84 -42.56 -10.75
N LYS A 192 -53.04 -41.71 -11.76
CA LYS A 192 -54.23 -41.75 -12.63
C LYS A 192 -54.33 -43.06 -13.41
N LEU A 193 -53.22 -43.59 -13.93
CA LEU A 193 -53.19 -44.89 -14.61
C LEU A 193 -53.56 -46.03 -13.65
N LEU A 194 -53.03 -46.01 -12.43
CA LEU A 194 -53.34 -47.01 -11.39
C LEU A 194 -54.84 -46.99 -11.03
N PHE A 195 -55.42 -45.80 -10.83
CA PHE A 195 -56.86 -45.67 -10.57
C PHE A 195 -57.70 -46.19 -11.74
N HIS A 196 -57.34 -45.89 -12.99
CA HIS A 196 -58.05 -46.43 -14.15
C HIS A 196 -58.01 -47.96 -14.20
N PHE A 197 -56.91 -48.58 -13.78
CA PHE A 197 -56.76 -50.04 -13.75
C PHE A 197 -57.56 -50.71 -12.61
N LEU A 198 -57.77 -50.01 -11.50
CA LEU A 198 -58.52 -50.49 -10.34
C LEU A 198 -60.05 -50.33 -10.47
N THR A 199 -60.52 -49.59 -11.48
CA THR A 199 -61.96 -49.28 -11.67
C THR A 199 -62.61 -50.06 -12.82
N ILE A 200 -61.89 -51.01 -13.42
CA ILE A 200 -62.34 -51.97 -14.45
C ILE A 200 -62.37 -53.36 -13.82
#